data_AF-Q30S79-F1
#
_entry.id   AF-Q30S79-F1
#
_cell.length_a   1.000
_cell.length_b   1.000
_cell.length_c   1.000
_cell.angle_alpha   90.00
_cell.angle_beta   90.00
_cell.angle_gamma   90.00
#
_symmetry.space_group_name_H-M   'P 1'
#
loop_
_entity.id
_entity.type
_entity.pdbx_description
1 polymer ?
#
loop_
_entity_poly.entity_id
_entity_poly.type
_entity_poly.pdbx_seq_one_letter_code
_entity_poly.pdbx_strand_id
1 'polypeptide(L)'
;MRKILRWFTPLIAVGVAVFIVFFLISINLSKTSVSLAPLKHKSNLAVEEPQQTWLNHFSKTEKLGYFYPVNEVLIKVDLNEKIAEKPIYRLLALQLDPYQLFCLKEELKHHKLEYYLKKDKNGAELLIYSKDRDKLNSLVQVLKNYQISANIGLYKEDT
;
A
#
# COMPACT_ATOMS: atom_id res chain seq x y z
N MET A 1 -56.69 32.84 -45.97
CA MET A 1 -55.83 31.98 -45.12
C MET A 1 -56.37 31.67 -43.71
N ARG A 2 -57.40 32.35 -43.16
CA ARG A 2 -57.92 32.05 -41.80
C ARG A 2 -58.72 30.73 -41.68
N LYS A 3 -59.37 30.27 -42.75
CA LYS A 3 -60.20 29.04 -42.73
C LYS A 3 -59.36 27.75 -42.64
N ILE A 4 -58.18 27.75 -43.27
CA ILE A 4 -57.26 26.60 -43.28
C ILE A 4 -56.61 26.43 -41.90
N LEU A 5 -56.16 27.52 -41.29
CA LEU A 5 -55.55 27.51 -39.95
C LEU A 5 -56.51 26.97 -38.86
N ARG A 6 -57.82 27.21 -39.02
CA ARG A 6 -58.86 26.74 -38.09
C ARG A 6 -59.04 25.21 -38.08
N TRP A 7 -58.63 24.52 -39.14
CA TRP A 7 -58.64 23.05 -39.22
C TRP A 7 -57.30 22.42 -38.85
N PHE A 8 -56.20 23.15 -38.99
CA PHE A 8 -54.89 22.70 -38.54
C PHE A 8 -54.77 22.63 -37.01
N THR A 9 -55.33 23.61 -36.29
CA THR A 9 -55.29 23.61 -34.81
C THR A 9 -55.90 22.35 -34.17
N PRO A 10 -57.13 21.91 -34.53
CA PRO A 10 -57.69 20.68 -33.96
C PRO A 10 -56.92 19.43 -34.42
N LEU A 11 -56.40 19.41 -35.66
CA LEU A 11 -55.61 18.29 -36.17
C LEU A 11 -54.31 18.09 -35.36
N ILE A 12 -53.61 19.19 -35.07
CA ILE A 12 -52.38 19.18 -34.24
C ILE A 12 -52.72 18.79 -32.81
N ALA A 13 -53.81 19.33 -32.23
CA ALA A 13 -54.23 18.98 -30.87
C ALA A 13 -54.53 17.48 -30.72
N VAL A 14 -55.19 16.87 -31.71
CA VAL A 14 -55.43 15.41 -31.74
C VAL A 14 -54.10 14.65 -31.83
N GLY A 15 -53.18 15.09 -32.70
CA GLY A 15 -51.85 14.46 -32.82
C GLY A 15 -51.06 14.50 -31.51
N VAL A 16 -51.06 15.64 -30.81
CA VAL A 16 -50.40 15.80 -29.50
C VAL A 16 -51.05 14.90 -28.45
N ALA A 17 -52.39 14.82 -28.42
CA ALA A 17 -53.11 13.95 -27.49
C ALA A 17 -52.76 12.47 -27.70
N VAL A 18 -52.71 12.00 -28.95
CA VAL A 18 -52.31 10.63 -29.30
C VAL A 18 -50.87 10.36 -28.87
N PHE A 19 -49.96 11.30 -29.13
CA PHE A 19 -48.55 11.17 -28.73
C PHE A 19 -48.40 11.06 -27.21
N ILE A 20 -49.08 11.90 -26.44
CA ILE A 20 -49.04 11.86 -24.97
C ILE A 20 -49.57 10.52 -24.45
N VAL A 21 -50.69 10.02 -24.98
CA VAL A 21 -51.24 8.72 -24.58
C VAL A 21 -50.25 7.58 -24.86
N PHE A 22 -49.67 7.56 -26.06
CA PHE A 22 -48.67 6.54 -26.43
C PHE A 22 -47.42 6.62 -25.54
N PHE A 23 -46.93 7.83 -25.26
CA PHE A 23 -45.78 8.06 -24.40
C PHE A 23 -46.03 7.59 -22.96
N LEU A 24 -47.21 7.89 -22.41
CA LEU A 24 -47.62 7.44 -21.07
C LEU A 24 -47.76 5.92 -20.99
N ILE A 25 -48.29 5.27 -22.03
CA ILE A 25 -48.31 3.80 -22.12
C ILE A 25 -46.88 3.26 -22.12
N SER A 26 -46.00 3.81 -22.95
CA SER A 26 -44.62 3.33 -23.09
C SER A 26 -43.82 3.43 -21.78
N ILE A 27 -43.99 4.52 -21.02
CA ILE A 27 -43.34 4.68 -19.71
C ILE A 27 -43.94 3.74 -18.67
N ASN A 28 -45.27 3.59 -18.62
CA ASN A 28 -45.93 2.73 -17.64
C ASN A 28 -45.81 1.24 -17.97
N LEU A 29 -45.45 0.88 -19.22
CA LEU A 29 -45.14 -0.48 -19.62
C LEU A 29 -43.80 -0.96 -19.06
N SER A 30 -42.94 -0.06 -18.58
CA SER A 30 -41.69 -0.41 -17.88
C SER A 30 -41.91 -0.77 -16.40
N LYS A 31 -43.02 -1.44 -16.09
CA LYS A 31 -43.11 -2.25 -14.86
C LYS A 31 -42.33 -3.54 -15.06
N THR A 32 -41.00 -3.43 -15.11
CA THR A 32 -40.15 -4.54 -14.68
C THR A 32 -40.33 -4.64 -13.16
N SER A 33 -41.40 -5.31 -12.74
CA SER A 33 -41.42 -5.91 -11.40
C SER A 33 -40.28 -6.93 -11.42
N VAL A 34 -39.11 -6.54 -10.92
CA VAL A 34 -38.04 -7.47 -10.61
C VAL A 34 -38.60 -8.35 -9.50
N SER A 35 -39.25 -9.44 -9.90
CA SER A 35 -39.58 -10.53 -8.99
C SER A 35 -38.23 -11.10 -8.57
N LEU A 36 -37.82 -10.81 -7.33
CA LEU A 36 -36.64 -11.38 -6.68
C LEU A 36 -36.88 -12.87 -6.34
N ALA A 37 -37.42 -13.63 -7.29
CA ALA A 37 -37.44 -15.07 -7.21
C ALA A 37 -36.03 -15.57 -7.59
N PRO A 38 -35.39 -16.42 -6.76
CA PRO A 38 -34.09 -16.95 -7.09
C PRO A 38 -34.17 -17.73 -8.42
N LEU A 39 -33.35 -17.32 -9.39
CA LEU A 39 -33.25 -17.97 -10.69
C LEU A 39 -32.77 -19.41 -10.49
N LYS A 40 -33.65 -20.40 -10.73
CA LYS A 40 -33.23 -21.79 -10.87
C LYS A 40 -32.42 -21.91 -12.16
N HIS A 41 -31.15 -22.27 -12.02
CA HIS A 41 -30.24 -22.52 -13.12
C HIS A 41 -30.78 -23.63 -14.03
N LYS A 42 -31.28 -23.25 -15.21
CA LYS A 42 -31.48 -24.18 -16.33
C LYS A 42 -30.25 -24.10 -17.22
N SER A 43 -29.30 -25.00 -16.99
CA SER A 43 -28.18 -25.26 -17.88
C SER A 43 -28.72 -25.91 -19.15
N ASN A 44 -28.95 -25.12 -20.19
CA ASN A 44 -28.87 -25.53 -21.60
C ASN A 44 -29.15 -24.30 -22.46
N LEU A 45 -28.14 -23.49 -22.68
CA LEU A 45 -28.09 -22.58 -23.83
C LEU A 45 -26.78 -22.85 -24.53
N ALA A 46 -26.89 -23.19 -25.81
CA ALA A 46 -25.77 -23.29 -26.73
C ALA A 46 -24.94 -22.02 -26.62
N VAL A 47 -23.64 -22.20 -26.34
CA VAL A 47 -22.68 -21.10 -26.27
C VAL A 47 -22.49 -20.60 -27.70
N GLU A 48 -23.20 -19.54 -28.07
CA GLU A 48 -22.68 -18.69 -29.15
C GLU A 48 -21.33 -18.17 -28.69
N GLU A 49 -20.31 -18.34 -29.53
CA GLU A 49 -18.99 -17.80 -29.23
C GLU A 49 -19.11 -16.30 -28.97
N PRO A 50 -18.63 -15.80 -27.81
CA PRO A 50 -18.81 -14.42 -27.45
C PRO A 50 -18.03 -13.56 -28.45
N GLN A 51 -18.76 -12.82 -29.29
CA GLN A 51 -18.18 -11.82 -30.18
C GLN A 51 -17.22 -10.95 -29.36
N GLN A 52 -15.97 -10.84 -29.81
CA GLN A 52 -14.96 -10.02 -29.16
C GLN A 52 -15.33 -8.54 -29.30
N THR A 53 -16.19 -8.08 -28.41
CA THR A 53 -16.56 -6.68 -28.27
C THR A 53 -15.51 -5.98 -27.41
N TRP A 54 -15.29 -4.70 -27.66
CA TRP A 54 -14.36 -3.86 -26.89
C TRP A 54 -14.59 -3.93 -25.36
N LEU A 55 -15.83 -4.23 -24.96
CA LEU A 55 -16.24 -4.48 -23.56
C LEU A 55 -15.52 -5.66 -22.90
N ASN A 56 -15.11 -6.69 -23.65
CA ASN A 56 -14.40 -7.85 -23.11
C ASN A 56 -12.96 -7.54 -22.66
N HIS A 57 -12.44 -6.35 -22.99
CA HIS A 57 -11.16 -5.89 -22.46
C HIS A 57 -11.26 -5.40 -21.00
N PHE A 58 -12.45 -5.02 -20.53
CA PHE A 58 -12.66 -4.64 -19.13
C PHE A 58 -12.77 -5.85 -18.20
N SER A 59 -13.21 -7.00 -18.70
CA SER A 59 -13.25 -8.25 -17.93
C SER A 59 -11.89 -8.96 -17.85
N LYS A 60 -10.94 -8.60 -18.73
CA LYS A 60 -9.58 -9.15 -18.78
C LYS A 60 -8.58 -8.45 -17.87
N THR A 61 -8.93 -7.31 -17.27
CA THR A 61 -8.16 -6.84 -16.12
C THR A 61 -8.45 -7.86 -15.02
N GLU A 62 -7.55 -8.83 -14.88
CA GLU A 62 -7.44 -9.65 -13.69
C GLU A 62 -7.76 -8.77 -12.50
N LYS A 63 -8.60 -9.26 -11.58
CA LYS A 63 -8.66 -8.69 -10.25
C LYS A 63 -7.27 -8.90 -9.66
N LEU A 64 -6.33 -8.02 -10.01
CA LEU A 64 -5.13 -7.76 -9.27
C LEU A 64 -5.69 -7.40 -7.91
N GLY A 65 -5.68 -8.39 -7.01
CA GLY A 65 -6.22 -8.27 -5.67
C GLY A 65 -5.70 -6.94 -5.14
N TYR A 66 -6.59 -6.14 -4.57
CA TYR A 66 -6.24 -4.83 -4.08
C TYR A 66 -5.10 -4.98 -3.07
N PHE A 67 -3.85 -4.76 -3.50
CA PHE A 67 -2.70 -4.81 -2.62
C PHE A 67 -2.62 -3.43 -1.98
N TYR A 68 -2.82 -3.39 -0.66
CA TYR A 68 -2.59 -2.16 0.08
C TYR A 68 -1.12 -1.75 -0.14
N PRO A 69 -0.83 -0.48 -0.49
CA PRO A 69 0.52 -0.02 -0.77
C PRO A 69 1.33 0.19 0.52
N VAL A 70 1.21 -0.73 1.49
CA VAL A 70 1.87 -0.67 2.79
C VAL A 70 2.92 -1.77 2.87
N ASN A 71 4.03 -1.46 3.52
CA ASN A 71 5.07 -2.44 3.80
C ASN A 71 4.58 -3.36 4.93
N GLU A 72 4.26 -4.61 4.62
CA GLU A 72 3.97 -5.63 5.63
C GLU A 72 5.27 -6.29 6.08
N VAL A 73 5.53 -6.27 7.39
CA VAL A 73 6.66 -6.98 8.00
C VAL A 73 6.10 -7.98 9.00
N LEU A 74 6.32 -9.27 8.74
CA LEU A 74 5.84 -10.35 9.59
C LEU A 74 6.97 -10.80 10.53
N ILE A 75 6.87 -10.43 11.80
CA ILE A 75 7.89 -10.74 12.81
C ILE A 75 7.43 -11.97 13.60
N LYS A 76 8.15 -13.08 13.46
CA LYS A 76 7.96 -14.30 14.25
C LYS A 76 9.01 -14.33 15.35
N VAL A 77 8.59 -14.19 16.61
CA VAL A 77 9.47 -14.26 17.78
C VAL A 77 9.24 -15.60 18.49
N ASP A 78 10.31 -16.35 18.71
CA ASP A 78 10.27 -17.55 19.53
C ASP A 78 10.46 -17.15 21.01
N LEU A 79 9.42 -17.33 21.82
CA LEU A 79 9.39 -16.94 23.23
C LEU A 79 9.94 -18.03 24.16
N ASN A 80 10.30 -19.21 23.63
CA ASN A 80 10.69 -20.36 24.43
C ASN A 80 12.20 -20.47 24.70
N GLU A 81 13.03 -19.61 24.10
CA GLU A 81 14.43 -19.55 24.48
C GLU A 81 14.54 -18.88 25.85
N LYS A 82 15.16 -19.55 26.83
CA LYS A 82 15.64 -18.89 28.05
C LYS A 82 16.55 -17.76 27.60
N ILE A 83 16.03 -16.52 27.66
CA ILE A 83 16.77 -15.31 27.34
C ILE A 83 17.87 -15.24 28.38
N ALA A 84 19.03 -15.79 28.07
CA ALA A 84 20.22 -15.56 28.86
C ALA A 84 20.44 -14.05 28.80
N GLU A 85 20.31 -13.38 29.94
CA GLU A 85 20.62 -11.96 30.13
C GLU A 85 22.12 -11.76 29.89
N LYS A 86 22.53 -11.86 28.63
CA LYS A 86 23.88 -11.57 28.21
C LYS A 86 23.97 -10.04 28.17
N PRO A 87 24.97 -9.44 28.83
CA PRO A 87 25.14 -8.00 28.77
C PRO A 87 25.35 -7.61 27.31
N ILE A 88 24.41 -6.82 26.79
CA ILE A 88 24.54 -6.21 25.48
C ILE A 88 25.28 -4.91 25.68
N TYR A 89 26.41 -4.76 25.00
CA TYR A 89 27.18 -3.53 25.01
C TYR A 89 26.75 -2.65 23.86
N ARG A 90 26.62 -1.34 24.12
CA ARG A 90 26.31 -0.28 23.17
C ARG A 90 27.56 0.54 22.93
N LEU A 91 28.04 0.62 21.69
CA LEU A 91 29.00 1.67 21.31
C LEU A 91 28.23 2.95 20.95
N LEU A 92 28.67 4.08 21.47
CA LEU A 92 28.16 5.42 21.15
C LEU A 92 29.27 6.27 20.55
N ALA A 93 29.04 6.83 19.36
CA ALA A 93 29.90 7.85 18.76
C ALA A 93 29.02 9.07 18.42
N LEU A 94 29.47 10.26 18.84
CA LEU A 94 28.75 11.53 18.68
C LEU A 94 29.43 12.37 17.59
N GLN A 95 28.62 13.12 16.82
CA GLN A 95 29.07 14.19 15.91
C GLN A 95 30.11 13.73 14.88
N LEU A 96 29.71 12.81 14.00
CA LEU A 96 30.55 12.37 12.88
C LEU A 96 30.41 13.32 11.68
N ASP A 97 31.54 13.82 11.18
CA ASP A 97 31.58 14.47 9.88
C ASP A 97 31.32 13.47 8.73
N PRO A 98 31.07 13.92 7.48
CA PRO A 98 30.81 13.01 6.36
C PRO A 98 31.95 12.02 6.05
N TYR A 99 33.21 12.41 6.28
CA TYR A 99 34.38 11.58 6.03
C TYR A 99 34.57 10.52 7.12
N GLN A 100 34.50 10.93 8.39
CA GLN A 100 34.49 10.06 9.56
C GLN A 100 33.36 9.03 9.48
N LEU A 101 32.18 9.46 9.02
CA LEU A 101 31.06 8.54 8.82
C LEU A 101 31.36 7.50 7.73
N PHE A 102 32.05 7.89 6.66
CA PHE A 102 32.48 6.95 5.62
C PHE A 102 33.50 5.95 6.17
N CYS A 103 34.56 6.42 6.82
CA CYS A 103 35.57 5.56 7.45
C CYS A 103 34.94 4.57 8.43
N LEU A 104 34.04 5.06 9.28
CA LEU A 104 33.30 4.23 10.22
C LEU A 104 32.52 3.11 9.52
N LYS A 105 31.79 3.42 8.45
CA LYS A 105 30.98 2.42 7.72
C LYS A 105 31.85 1.33 7.11
N GLU A 106 33.00 1.69 6.56
CA GLU A 106 33.95 0.72 5.99
C GLU A 106 34.52 -0.20 7.08
N GLU A 107 34.91 0.33 8.23
CA GLU A 107 35.40 -0.47 9.36
C GLU A 107 34.33 -1.43 9.90
N LEU A 108 33.09 -0.96 10.06
CA LEU A 108 31.98 -1.81 10.51
C LEU A 108 31.69 -2.96 9.53
N LYS A 109 31.75 -2.67 8.24
CA LYS A 109 31.60 -3.65 7.17
C LYS A 109 32.73 -4.68 7.19
N HIS A 110 33.97 -4.24 7.41
CA HIS A 110 35.13 -5.12 7.54
C HIS A 110 34.99 -6.08 8.73
N HIS A 111 34.56 -5.58 9.88
CA HIS A 111 34.38 -6.37 11.10
C HIS A 111 33.08 -7.19 11.16
N LYS A 112 32.24 -7.12 10.10
CA LYS A 112 30.92 -7.77 10.00
C LYS A 112 30.06 -7.49 11.23
N LEU A 113 30.07 -6.23 11.68
CA LEU A 113 29.26 -5.79 12.81
C LEU A 113 27.97 -5.19 12.30
N GLU A 114 26.84 -5.73 12.76
CA GLU A 114 25.55 -5.10 12.57
C GLU A 114 25.46 -3.86 13.44
N TYR A 115 24.96 -2.77 12.86
CA TYR A 115 24.88 -1.48 13.53
C TYR A 115 23.61 -0.75 13.15
N TYR A 116 23.15 0.09 14.07
CA TYR A 116 22.08 1.03 13.85
C TYR A 116 22.66 2.45 13.89
N LEU A 117 22.46 3.19 12.81
CA LEU A 117 22.94 4.56 12.68
C LEU A 117 21.75 5.50 12.74
N LYS A 118 21.66 6.31 13.79
CA LYS A 118 20.66 7.36 13.93
C LYS A 118 21.29 8.69 13.54
N LYS A 119 20.72 9.36 12.54
CA LYS A 119 21.19 10.69 12.12
C LYS A 119 20.20 11.75 12.57
N ASP A 120 20.67 12.73 13.34
CA ASP A 120 19.92 13.90 13.78
C ASP A 120 20.63 15.20 13.33
N LYS A 121 19.96 16.35 13.47
CA LYS A 121 20.49 17.70 13.30
C LYS A 121 21.73 17.96 14.16
N ASN A 122 21.83 17.32 15.33
CA ASN A 122 22.95 17.50 16.26
C ASN A 122 24.13 16.54 15.99
N GLY A 123 24.02 15.64 15.00
CA GLY A 123 25.08 14.72 14.62
C GLY A 123 24.57 13.32 14.24
N ALA A 124 25.51 12.45 13.87
CA ALA A 124 25.23 11.02 13.71
C ALA A 124 25.59 10.29 15.01
N GLU A 125 24.64 9.49 15.50
CA GLU A 125 24.77 8.58 16.63
C GLU A 125 24.87 7.14 16.09
N LEU A 126 25.98 6.49 16.37
CA LEU A 126 26.15 5.07 16.05
C LEU A 126 25.78 4.23 17.27
N LEU A 127 25.06 3.13 17.02
CA LEU A 127 24.67 2.13 17.99
C LEU A 127 25.09 0.75 17.49
N ILE A 128 26.04 0.13 18.18
CA ILE A 128 26.47 -1.25 17.91
C ILE A 128 26.09 -2.10 19.10
N TYR A 129 25.31 -3.15 18.85
CA TYR A 129 24.97 -4.15 19.85
C TYR A 129 25.92 -5.34 19.71
N SER A 130 26.75 -5.58 20.72
CA SER A 130 27.65 -6.74 20.74
C SER A 130 27.62 -7.41 22.11
N LYS A 131 27.73 -8.75 22.10
CA LYS A 131 27.95 -9.57 23.31
C LYS A 131 29.43 -9.62 23.69
N ASP A 132 30.31 -9.26 22.76
CA ASP A 132 31.77 -9.30 22.89
C ASP A 132 32.30 -7.88 23.13
N ARG A 133 32.79 -7.65 24.36
CA ARG A 133 33.37 -6.39 24.80
C ARG A 133 34.77 -6.17 24.22
N ASP A 134 35.54 -7.23 24.02
CA ASP A 134 36.91 -7.12 23.54
C ASP A 134 36.93 -6.68 22.08
N LYS A 135 36.00 -7.21 21.27
CA LYS A 135 35.78 -6.77 19.89
C LYS A 135 35.36 -5.30 19.80
N LEU A 136 34.59 -4.81 20.78
CA LEU A 136 34.23 -3.39 20.86
C LEU A 136 35.42 -2.51 21.29
N ASN A 137 36.23 -2.98 22.24
CA ASN A 137 37.44 -2.27 22.65
C ASN A 137 38.44 -2.14 21.49
N SER A 138 38.64 -3.19 20.70
CA SER A 138 39.49 -3.12 19.50
C SER A 138 38.93 -2.13 18.48
N LEU A 139 37.61 -2.11 18.28
CA LEU A 139 36.98 -1.15 17.37
C LEU A 139 37.18 0.29 17.87
N VAL A 140 37.02 0.56 19.17
CA VAL A 140 37.29 1.89 19.76
C VAL A 140 38.73 2.33 19.49
N GLN A 141 39.70 1.42 19.57
CA GLN A 141 41.10 1.75 19.26
C GLN A 141 41.29 2.10 17.78
N VAL A 142 40.68 1.34 16.87
CA VAL A 142 40.74 1.63 15.43
C VAL A 142 40.09 2.98 15.12
N LEU A 143 38.93 3.26 15.71
CA LEU A 143 38.19 4.52 15.51
C LEU A 143 38.96 5.76 15.97
N LYS A 144 39.81 5.65 17.00
CA LYS A 144 40.70 6.75 17.42
C LYS A 144 41.67 7.18 16.33
N ASN A 145 42.12 6.27 15.47
CA ASN A 145 43.00 6.61 14.35
C ASN A 145 42.33 7.54 13.33
N TYR A 146 41.00 7.51 13.28
CA TYR A 146 40.17 8.36 12.42
C TYR A 146 39.60 9.58 13.16
N GLN A 147 40.13 9.90 14.35
CA GLN A 147 39.66 11.00 15.20
C GLN A 147 38.20 10.85 15.66
N ILE A 148 37.67 9.62 15.65
CA ILE A 148 36.31 9.32 16.09
C ILE A 148 36.33 8.98 17.57
N SER A 149 35.64 9.78 18.38
CA SER A 149 35.48 9.52 19.82
C SER A 149 34.27 8.61 20.06
N ALA A 150 34.51 7.43 20.60
CA ALA A 150 33.48 6.45 20.90
C ALA A 150 33.57 5.96 22.35
N ASN A 151 32.41 5.76 22.98
CA ASN A 151 32.28 5.25 24.35
C ASN A 151 31.47 3.95 24.36
N ILE A 152 31.87 2.99 25.20
CA ILE A 152 31.17 1.71 25.39
C ILE A 152 30.34 1.82 26.66
N GLY A 153 29.02 1.78 26.50
CA GLY A 153 28.06 1.67 27.59
C GLY A 153 27.47 0.27 27.69
N LEU A 154 26.98 -0.09 28.88
CA LEU A 154 26.00 -1.18 28.98
C LEU A 154 24.70 -0.67 28.37
N TYR A 155 24.09 -1.48 27.50
CA TYR A 155 22.75 -1.17 27.02
C TYR A 155 21.77 -1.38 28.18
N LYS A 156 21.20 -0.28 28.65
CA LYS A 156 19.98 -0.27 29.44
C LYS A 156 18.92 0.34 28.54
N GLU A 157 17.78 -0.32 28.46
CA GLU A 157 16.61 0.26 27.81
C GLU A 157 16.29 1.55 28.58
N ASP A 158 16.39 2.70 27.90
CA ASP A 158 16.10 4.00 28.50
C ASP A 158 14.59 4.03 28.82
N THR A 159 14.22 3.67 30.06
CA THR A 159 12.86 3.80 30.62
C THR A 159 12.48 5.26 30.83
#